data_AF-A0A8T6VFC3-F1
#
_entry.id   AF-A0A8T6VFC3-F1
#
_cell.length_a   1.000
_cell.length_b   1.000
_cell.length_c   1.000
_cell.angle_alpha   90.00
_cell.angle_beta   90.00
_cell.angle_gamma   90.00
#
_symmetry.space_group_name_H-M   'P 1'
#
loop_
_entity.id
_entity.type
_entity.pdbx_description
1 polymer ?
#
loop_
_entity_poly.entity_id
_entity_poly.type
_entity_poly.pdbx_seq_one_letter_code
_entity_poly.pdbx_strand_id
1 'polypeptide(L)'
;MLLKQRLFNFRSLFLVCLIHFSFFILISTLNISCTSKTKETEKQQHLWSVRMTESVMKRNPEPWMIDLREKPKWEYTHGLVLKAVLKVWETYGNQEYFDYVKEYYDQFVKEDGSIWLYKLTDYNIDRINPGKPLFTLYKETRNEKYKKTIFLLREQMKTHPRTNEGGFWHKKIYPYQMWLDGLYMASPFLAQFAATFDEPALFDDVANQFIWMENH
;
A
#
# COMPACT_ATOMS: atom_id res chain seq x y z
N MET A 1 -41.20 -60.57 -14.62
CA MET A 1 -39.75 -60.29 -14.74
C MET A 1 -39.42 -59.12 -15.67
N LEU A 2 -40.14 -58.95 -16.79
CA LEU A 2 -39.89 -57.91 -17.81
C LEU A 2 -40.13 -56.44 -17.37
N LEU A 3 -41.04 -56.14 -16.44
CA LEU A 3 -41.31 -54.76 -15.99
C LEU A 3 -40.18 -54.14 -15.15
N LYS A 4 -39.45 -54.93 -14.34
CA LYS A 4 -38.33 -54.42 -13.52
C LYS A 4 -37.12 -54.00 -14.37
N GLN A 5 -36.87 -54.68 -15.49
CA GLN A 5 -35.79 -54.34 -16.43
C GLN A 5 -36.06 -53.04 -17.20
N ARG A 6 -37.32 -52.77 -17.57
CA ARG A 6 -37.70 -51.51 -18.24
C ARG A 6 -37.56 -50.28 -17.32
N LEU A 7 -37.92 -50.41 -16.04
CA LEU A 7 -37.75 -49.33 -15.04
C LEU A 7 -36.28 -49.04 -14.71
N PHE A 8 -35.42 -50.07 -14.73
CA PHE A 8 -33.97 -49.91 -14.51
C PHE A 8 -33.29 -49.14 -15.65
N ASN A 9 -33.66 -49.43 -16.90
CA ASN A 9 -33.14 -48.71 -18.07
C ASN A 9 -33.59 -47.24 -18.09
N PHE A 10 -34.81 -46.92 -17.68
CA PHE A 10 -35.28 -45.52 -17.61
C PHE A 10 -34.53 -44.70 -16.54
N ARG A 11 -34.28 -45.27 -15.36
CA ARG A 11 -33.48 -44.60 -14.31
C ARG A 11 -32.03 -44.39 -14.74
N SER A 12 -31.43 -45.36 -15.43
CA SER A 12 -30.07 -45.25 -15.97
C SER A 12 -29.97 -44.15 -17.04
N LEU A 13 -30.93 -44.10 -17.97
CA LEU A 13 -30.98 -43.06 -19.01
C LEU A 13 -31.14 -41.65 -18.41
N PHE A 14 -32.01 -41.50 -17.40
CA PHE A 14 -32.25 -40.21 -16.74
C PHE A 14 -31.01 -39.74 -15.98
N LEU A 15 -30.29 -40.65 -15.31
CA LEU A 15 -29.05 -40.35 -14.60
C LEU A 15 -27.92 -39.94 -15.56
N VAL A 16 -27.80 -40.61 -16.70
CA VAL A 16 -26.82 -40.25 -17.75
C VAL A 16 -27.12 -38.87 -18.34
N CYS A 17 -28.39 -38.55 -18.62
CA CYS A 17 -28.79 -37.21 -19.08
C CYS A 17 -28.51 -36.13 -18.03
N LEU A 18 -28.78 -36.40 -16.74
CA LEU A 18 -28.47 -35.47 -15.65
C LEU A 18 -26.96 -35.21 -15.53
N ILE A 19 -26.13 -36.24 -15.65
CA ILE A 19 -24.66 -36.11 -15.61
C ILE A 19 -24.16 -35.28 -16.80
N HIS A 20 -24.65 -35.53 -18.01
CA HIS A 20 -24.26 -34.75 -19.20
C HIS A 20 -24.72 -33.29 -19.10
N PHE A 21 -25.93 -33.04 -18.59
CA PHE A 21 -26.45 -31.70 -18.38
C PHE A 21 -25.65 -30.94 -17.30
N SER A 22 -25.29 -31.62 -16.21
CA SER A 22 -24.43 -31.07 -15.14
C SER A 22 -23.04 -30.73 -15.67
N PHE A 23 -22.47 -31.59 -16.51
CA PHE A 23 -21.16 -31.39 -17.14
C PHE A 23 -21.19 -30.23 -18.14
N PHE A 24 -22.31 -30.07 -18.88
CA PHE A 24 -22.51 -28.96 -19.81
C PHE A 24 -22.67 -27.61 -19.09
N ILE A 25 -23.38 -27.58 -17.95
CA ILE A 25 -23.47 -26.40 -17.08
C ILE A 25 -22.09 -26.05 -16.48
N LEU A 26 -21.32 -27.05 -16.05
CA LEU A 26 -19.98 -26.83 -15.52
C LEU A 26 -19.04 -26.25 -16.59
N ILE A 27 -19.03 -26.80 -17.81
CA ILE A 27 -18.20 -26.29 -18.91
C ILE A 27 -18.63 -24.87 -19.34
N SER A 28 -19.93 -24.60 -19.42
CA SER A 28 -20.43 -23.28 -19.81
C SER A 28 -20.12 -22.21 -18.77
N THR A 29 -20.23 -22.52 -17.46
CA THR A 29 -19.83 -21.61 -16.37
C THR A 29 -18.32 -21.36 -16.32
N LEU A 30 -17.48 -22.37 -16.59
CA LEU A 30 -16.02 -22.23 -16.71
C LEU A 30 -15.62 -21.31 -17.87
N ASN A 31 -16.24 -21.46 -19.04
CA ASN A 31 -15.94 -20.64 -20.22
C ASN A 31 -16.34 -19.18 -20.03
N ILE A 32 -17.48 -18.90 -19.38
CA ILE A 32 -17.94 -17.54 -19.09
C ILE A 32 -16.98 -16.85 -18.10
N SER A 33 -16.56 -17.54 -17.04
CA SER A 33 -15.63 -17.00 -16.02
C SER A 33 -14.23 -16.72 -16.58
N CYS A 34 -13.72 -17.59 -17.47
CA CYS A 34 -12.44 -17.38 -18.12
C CYS A 34 -12.46 -16.16 -19.06
N THR A 35 -13.55 -16.01 -19.83
CA THR A 35 -13.70 -14.90 -20.81
C THR A 35 -13.85 -13.54 -20.13
N SER A 36 -14.54 -13.45 -18.98
CA SER A 36 -14.70 -12.19 -18.26
C SER A 36 -13.38 -11.71 -17.67
N LYS A 37 -12.57 -12.63 -17.13
CA LYS A 37 -11.27 -12.33 -16.54
C LYS A 37 -10.30 -11.75 -17.57
N THR A 38 -10.25 -12.31 -18.78
CA THR A 38 -9.38 -11.80 -19.86
C THR A 38 -9.74 -10.39 -20.30
N LYS A 39 -11.04 -10.08 -20.45
CA LYS A 39 -11.50 -8.73 -20.85
C LYS A 39 -11.22 -7.66 -19.79
N GLU A 40 -11.32 -8.02 -18.52
CA GLU A 40 -11.03 -7.11 -17.41
C GLU A 40 -9.53 -6.82 -17.31
N THR A 41 -8.68 -7.85 -17.48
CA THR A 41 -7.21 -7.69 -17.53
C THR A 41 -6.75 -6.84 -18.71
N GLU A 42 -7.30 -7.05 -19.92
CA GLU A 42 -7.00 -6.21 -21.09
C GLU A 42 -7.38 -4.75 -20.85
N LYS A 43 -8.57 -4.49 -20.28
CA LYS A 43 -9.02 -3.13 -19.98
C LYS A 43 -8.12 -2.45 -18.94
N GLN A 44 -7.67 -3.18 -17.92
CA GLN A 44 -6.73 -2.67 -16.91
C GLN A 44 -5.38 -2.30 -17.52
N GLN A 45 -4.86 -3.11 -18.46
CA GLN A 45 -3.59 -2.88 -19.15
C GLN A 45 -3.56 -1.56 -19.95
N HIS A 46 -4.72 -0.99 -20.32
CA HIS A 46 -4.80 0.29 -21.02
C HIS A 46 -4.72 1.53 -20.12
N LEU A 47 -4.80 1.37 -18.79
CA LEU A 47 -4.79 2.51 -17.86
C LEU A 47 -3.38 3.00 -17.58
N TRP A 48 -3.17 4.33 -17.63
CA TRP A 48 -1.86 4.94 -17.40
C TRP A 48 -1.27 4.63 -16.01
N SER A 49 -2.12 4.49 -14.98
CA SER A 49 -1.67 4.13 -13.63
C SER A 49 -1.09 2.72 -13.59
N VAL A 50 -1.73 1.77 -14.27
CA VAL A 50 -1.27 0.37 -14.36
C VAL A 50 0.04 0.31 -15.15
N ARG A 51 0.07 0.93 -16.34
CA ARG A 51 1.26 0.99 -17.19
C ARG A 51 2.46 1.64 -16.50
N MET A 52 2.22 2.71 -15.73
CA MET A 52 3.28 3.38 -14.98
C MET A 52 3.80 2.48 -13.86
N THR A 53 2.92 1.86 -13.07
CA THR A 53 3.31 0.90 -12.02
C THR A 53 4.14 -0.24 -12.60
N GLU A 54 3.68 -0.87 -13.68
CA GLU A 54 4.42 -1.95 -14.34
C GLU A 54 5.76 -1.49 -14.90
N SER A 55 5.83 -0.28 -15.48
CA SER A 55 7.07 0.30 -15.99
C SER A 55 8.06 0.63 -14.86
N VAL A 56 7.58 1.04 -13.69
CA VAL A 56 8.39 1.28 -12.50
C VAL A 56 8.94 -0.06 -11.98
N MET A 57 8.08 -1.04 -11.75
CA MET A 57 8.47 -2.36 -11.23
C MET A 57 9.44 -3.08 -12.18
N LYS A 58 9.20 -3.00 -13.50
CA LYS A 58 10.10 -3.60 -14.49
C LYS A 58 11.50 -2.97 -14.52
N ARG A 59 11.59 -1.64 -14.33
CA ARG A 59 12.87 -0.92 -14.33
C ARG A 59 13.60 -0.99 -13.00
N ASN A 60 12.89 -1.32 -11.92
CA ASN A 60 13.40 -1.42 -10.56
C ASN A 60 12.97 -2.78 -10.00
N PRO A 61 13.57 -3.91 -10.45
CA PRO A 61 13.14 -5.24 -10.03
C PRO A 61 13.12 -5.40 -8.51
N GLU A 62 14.07 -4.77 -7.82
CA GLU A 62 14.01 -4.61 -6.37
C GLU A 62 13.51 -3.20 -6.04
N PRO A 63 12.49 -3.06 -5.17
CA PRO A 63 11.87 -1.76 -4.86
C PRO A 63 12.83 -0.67 -4.37
N TRP A 64 13.92 -1.06 -3.71
CA TRP A 64 14.90 -0.10 -3.21
C TRP A 64 15.71 0.58 -4.33
N MET A 65 15.69 0.05 -5.56
CA MET A 65 16.36 0.63 -6.74
C MET A 65 15.67 1.89 -7.27
N ILE A 66 14.39 2.11 -6.90
CA ILE A 66 13.65 3.34 -7.23
C ILE A 66 14.51 4.56 -6.91
N ASP A 67 14.45 5.59 -7.76
CA ASP A 67 15.27 6.82 -7.63
C ASP A 67 16.76 6.57 -7.93
N LEU A 68 17.03 5.67 -8.89
CA LEU A 68 18.37 5.34 -9.43
C LEU A 68 19.37 4.99 -8.32
N ARG A 69 18.91 4.27 -7.29
CA ARG A 69 19.71 3.97 -6.11
C ARG A 69 20.63 2.80 -6.37
N GLU A 70 21.92 3.00 -6.13
CA GLU A 70 22.92 1.92 -6.14
C GLU A 70 22.90 1.08 -4.85
N LYS A 71 22.32 1.63 -3.77
CA LYS A 71 22.24 1.00 -2.44
C LYS A 71 20.89 1.27 -1.79
N PRO A 72 20.35 0.32 -1.00
CA PRO A 72 19.06 0.52 -0.37
C PRO A 72 19.06 1.72 0.59
N LYS A 73 17.98 2.51 0.56
CA LYS A 73 17.81 3.70 1.42
C LYS A 73 16.34 3.90 1.81
N TRP A 74 16.11 4.34 3.04
CA TRP A 74 14.80 4.75 3.56
C TRP A 74 14.45 6.19 3.15
N GLU A 75 14.07 6.47 1.90
CA GLU A 75 13.90 7.84 1.37
C GLU A 75 12.46 8.16 0.96
N TYR A 76 12.08 9.44 1.03
CA TYR A 76 10.74 9.90 0.70
C TYR A 76 10.30 9.55 -0.73
N THR A 77 11.23 9.46 -1.68
CA THR A 77 10.96 9.10 -3.08
C THR A 77 10.42 7.67 -3.19
N HIS A 78 11.01 6.70 -2.48
CA HIS A 78 10.47 5.35 -2.36
C HIS A 78 9.09 5.36 -1.75
N GLY A 79 8.92 6.03 -0.61
CA GLY A 79 7.63 6.16 0.07
C GLY A 79 6.52 6.71 -0.82
N LEU A 80 6.83 7.72 -1.63
CA LEU A 80 5.91 8.34 -2.58
C LEU A 80 5.51 7.36 -3.69
N VAL A 81 6.49 6.76 -4.36
CA VAL A 81 6.24 5.85 -5.49
C VAL A 81 5.51 4.59 -5.01
N LEU A 82 5.95 3.99 -3.91
CA LEU A 82 5.34 2.78 -3.35
C LEU A 82 3.92 3.03 -2.83
N LYS A 83 3.63 4.24 -2.32
CA LYS A 83 2.24 4.65 -2.01
C LYS A 83 1.38 4.67 -3.28
N ALA A 84 1.91 5.15 -4.40
CA ALA A 84 1.19 5.14 -5.67
C ALA A 84 0.96 3.70 -6.18
N VAL A 85 1.95 2.81 -6.06
CA VAL A 85 1.81 1.38 -6.40
C VAL A 85 0.73 0.72 -5.54
N LEU A 86 0.73 0.95 -4.21
CA LEU A 86 -0.36 0.48 -3.34
C LEU A 86 -1.72 1.03 -3.76
N LYS A 87 -1.79 2.28 -4.23
CA LYS A 87 -3.09 2.83 -4.68
C LYS A 87 -3.61 2.11 -5.92
N VAL A 88 -2.73 1.69 -6.81
CA VAL A 88 -3.08 0.85 -7.97
C VAL A 88 -3.53 -0.53 -7.50
N TRP A 89 -2.83 -1.15 -6.55
CA TRP A 89 -3.26 -2.40 -5.93
C TRP A 89 -4.64 -2.29 -5.28
N GLU A 90 -4.88 -1.29 -4.44
CA GLU A 90 -6.18 -1.06 -3.78
C GLU A 90 -7.34 -0.91 -4.78
N THR A 91 -7.04 -0.39 -5.97
CA THR A 91 -8.05 -0.10 -7.00
C THR A 91 -8.35 -1.32 -7.87
N TYR A 92 -7.34 -2.13 -8.22
CA TYR A 92 -7.47 -3.18 -9.23
C TYR A 92 -7.17 -4.60 -8.72
N GLY A 93 -6.62 -4.75 -7.51
CA GLY A 93 -6.45 -6.03 -6.82
C GLY A 93 -5.31 -6.93 -7.30
N ASN A 94 -4.40 -6.45 -8.16
CA ASN A 94 -3.24 -7.27 -8.58
C ASN A 94 -2.23 -7.40 -7.44
N GLN A 95 -2.19 -8.57 -6.82
CA GLN A 95 -1.39 -8.88 -5.63
C GLN A 95 0.12 -8.64 -5.81
N GLU A 96 0.65 -8.78 -7.03
CA GLU A 96 2.07 -8.51 -7.32
C GLU A 96 2.50 -7.10 -6.92
N TYR A 97 1.59 -6.12 -7.03
CA TYR A 97 1.85 -4.73 -6.65
C TYR A 97 1.97 -4.57 -5.14
N PHE A 98 1.14 -5.28 -4.37
CA PHE A 98 1.23 -5.27 -2.90
C PHE A 98 2.50 -5.96 -2.42
N ASP A 99 2.81 -7.13 -2.99
CA ASP A 99 3.97 -7.92 -2.62
C ASP A 99 5.27 -7.16 -2.91
N TYR A 100 5.34 -6.49 -4.07
CA TYR A 100 6.45 -5.60 -4.43
C TYR A 100 6.63 -4.46 -3.40
N VAL A 101 5.55 -3.83 -2.95
CA VAL A 101 5.65 -2.80 -1.91
C VAL A 101 6.10 -3.40 -0.58
N LYS A 102 5.53 -4.54 -0.18
CA LYS A 102 5.84 -5.21 1.07
C LYS A 102 7.32 -5.63 1.14
N GLU A 103 7.90 -6.08 0.04
CA GLU A 103 9.32 -6.44 -0.07
C GLU A 103 10.25 -5.29 0.34
N TYR A 104 9.96 -4.06 -0.11
CA TYR A 104 10.69 -2.88 0.34
C TYR A 104 10.68 -2.77 1.86
N TYR A 105 9.48 -2.79 2.46
CA TYR A 105 9.33 -2.57 3.89
C TYR A 105 9.93 -3.70 4.72
N ASP A 106 9.86 -4.94 4.26
CA ASP A 106 10.47 -6.08 4.95
C ASP A 106 12.00 -6.01 4.96
N GLN A 107 12.60 -5.33 3.99
CA GLN A 107 14.05 -5.10 3.96
C GLN A 107 14.51 -4.05 5.00
N PHE A 108 13.70 -3.00 5.26
CA PHE A 108 14.08 -1.90 6.15
C PHE A 108 13.54 -2.05 7.57
N VAL A 109 12.37 -2.66 7.76
CA VAL A 109 11.66 -2.73 9.04
C VAL A 109 11.96 -4.03 9.75
N LYS A 110 12.60 -3.94 10.92
CA LYS A 110 12.85 -5.07 11.81
C LYS A 110 11.61 -5.41 12.65
N GLU A 111 11.61 -6.58 13.26
CA GLU A 111 10.50 -7.08 14.09
C GLU A 111 10.19 -6.22 15.35
N ASP A 112 11.18 -5.48 15.83
CA ASP A 112 11.01 -4.50 16.92
C ASP A 112 10.43 -3.15 16.43
N GLY A 113 10.22 -2.98 15.12
CA GLY A 113 9.75 -1.76 14.48
C GLY A 113 10.85 -0.75 14.16
N SER A 114 12.11 -1.02 14.53
CA SER A 114 13.24 -0.18 14.15
C SER A 114 13.47 -0.24 12.64
N ILE A 115 13.86 0.91 12.07
CA ILE A 115 14.12 1.07 10.65
C ILE A 115 15.63 1.07 10.43
N TRP A 116 16.13 0.18 9.57
CA TRP A 116 17.53 0.17 9.17
C TRP A 116 17.92 1.50 8.50
N LEU A 117 19.06 2.06 8.91
CA LEU A 117 19.60 3.37 8.48
C LEU A 117 18.80 4.62 8.87
N TYR A 118 17.72 4.49 9.64
CA TYR A 118 17.01 5.64 10.20
C TYR A 118 17.72 6.19 11.44
N LYS A 119 17.81 7.52 11.54
CA LYS A 119 18.41 8.22 12.68
C LYS A 119 17.49 9.34 13.12
N LEU A 120 16.83 9.15 14.26
CA LEU A 120 15.98 10.18 14.86
C LEU A 120 16.75 11.48 15.12
N THR A 121 18.03 11.38 15.47
CA THR A 121 18.92 12.52 15.77
C THR A 121 19.10 13.49 14.61
N ASP A 122 18.80 13.07 13.38
CA ASP A 122 18.87 13.92 12.19
C ASP A 122 17.65 14.86 12.10
N TYR A 123 16.56 14.55 12.82
CA TYR A 123 15.26 15.21 12.74
C TYR A 123 14.91 15.63 11.32
N ASN A 124 15.00 14.68 10.39
CA ASN A 124 14.79 14.92 8.98
C ASN A 124 13.34 14.58 8.63
N ILE A 125 12.55 15.60 8.26
CA ILE A 125 11.12 15.43 7.99
C ILE A 125 10.87 14.55 6.75
N ASP A 126 11.80 14.51 5.79
CA ASP A 126 11.71 13.64 4.60
C ASP A 126 11.63 12.16 5.00
N ARG A 127 12.23 11.77 6.14
CA ARG A 127 12.24 10.38 6.63
C ARG A 127 10.90 9.95 7.23
N ILE A 128 9.93 10.86 7.35
CA ILE A 128 8.57 10.56 7.80
C ILE A 128 7.70 10.08 6.65
N ASN A 129 7.87 10.64 5.44
CA ASN A 129 7.04 10.33 4.28
C ASN A 129 6.96 8.83 3.93
N PRO A 130 8.06 8.03 4.00
CA PRO A 130 8.01 6.60 3.71
C PRO A 130 7.24 5.81 4.77
N GLY A 131 6.83 6.42 5.88
CA GLY A 131 5.91 5.81 6.84
C GLY A 131 4.47 5.66 6.33
N LYS A 132 4.05 6.41 5.30
CA LYS A 132 2.64 6.44 4.88
C LYS A 132 2.12 5.08 4.35
N PRO A 133 2.86 4.34 3.50
CA PRO A 133 2.41 3.00 3.09
C PRO A 133 2.28 1.98 4.23
N LEU A 134 2.99 2.17 5.35
CA LEU A 134 2.92 1.24 6.49
C LEU A 134 1.51 1.12 7.07
N PHE A 135 0.67 2.16 6.98
CA PHE A 135 -0.71 2.10 7.45
C PHE A 135 -1.51 1.06 6.68
N THR A 136 -1.40 1.04 5.34
CA THR A 136 -2.04 0.03 4.49
C THR A 136 -1.45 -1.35 4.78
N LEU A 137 -0.11 -1.48 4.84
CA LEU A 137 0.52 -2.76 5.18
C LEU A 137 0.07 -3.31 6.53
N TYR A 138 -0.02 -2.48 7.56
CA TYR A 138 -0.52 -2.88 8.87
C TYR A 138 -2.00 -3.29 8.82
N LYS A 139 -2.85 -2.51 8.14
CA LYS A 139 -4.27 -2.81 7.99
C LYS A 139 -4.51 -4.18 7.36
N GLU A 140 -3.76 -4.51 6.31
CA GLU A 140 -3.95 -5.72 5.50
C GLU A 140 -3.29 -6.95 6.11
N THR A 141 -2.10 -6.80 6.71
CA THR A 141 -1.34 -7.94 7.25
C THR A 141 -1.53 -8.17 8.74
N ARG A 142 -1.95 -7.13 9.48
CA ARG A 142 -1.91 -7.08 10.95
C ARG A 142 -0.53 -7.36 11.55
N ASN A 143 0.54 -7.23 10.77
CA ASN A 143 1.90 -7.41 11.27
C ASN A 143 2.31 -6.23 12.15
N GLU A 144 2.49 -6.49 13.44
CA GLU A 144 2.81 -5.49 14.46
C GLU A 144 4.11 -4.73 14.21
N LYS A 145 5.06 -5.28 13.45
CA LYS A 145 6.29 -4.54 13.13
C LYS A 145 6.01 -3.24 12.38
N TYR A 146 5.03 -3.23 11.47
CA TYR A 146 4.64 -2.03 10.74
C TYR A 146 3.99 -1.00 11.67
N LYS A 147 3.14 -1.42 12.60
CA LYS A 147 2.56 -0.54 13.61
C LYS A 147 3.64 0.07 14.52
N LYS A 148 4.58 -0.74 15.03
CA LYS A 148 5.70 -0.24 15.83
C LYS A 148 6.52 0.82 15.07
N THR A 149 6.76 0.60 13.78
CA THR A 149 7.45 1.59 12.94
C THR A 149 6.65 2.88 12.77
N ILE A 150 5.33 2.81 12.57
CA ILE A 150 4.46 4.00 12.52
C ILE A 150 4.58 4.79 13.84
N PHE A 151 4.54 4.11 14.99
CA PHE A 151 4.71 4.76 16.29
C PHE A 151 6.11 5.37 16.45
N LEU A 152 7.17 4.70 16.00
CA LEU A 152 8.53 5.24 16.02
C LEU A 152 8.65 6.55 15.22
N LEU A 153 8.02 6.65 14.05
CA LEU A 153 8.00 7.88 13.25
C LEU A 153 7.18 8.98 13.93
N ARG A 154 6.06 8.61 14.58
CA ARG A 154 5.27 9.53 15.41
C ARG A 154 6.08 10.08 16.59
N GLU A 155 6.93 9.27 17.23
CA GLU A 155 7.81 9.71 18.32
C GLU A 155 8.79 10.79 17.87
N GLN A 156 9.38 10.69 16.66
CA GLN A 156 10.19 11.78 16.11
C GLN A 156 9.38 13.09 16.08
N MET A 157 8.12 13.04 15.64
CA MET A 157 7.28 14.23 15.53
C MET A 157 6.87 14.85 16.87
N LYS A 158 6.97 14.10 17.99
CA LYS A 158 6.76 14.67 19.34
C LYS A 158 7.89 15.62 19.74
N THR A 159 9.12 15.31 19.35
CA THR A 159 10.31 16.07 19.73
C THR A 159 10.97 16.80 18.56
N HIS A 160 10.32 16.81 17.40
CA HIS A 160 10.84 17.45 16.19
C HIS A 160 10.99 18.96 16.41
N PRO A 161 12.17 19.56 16.15
CA PRO A 161 12.40 20.99 16.36
C PRO A 161 11.40 21.86 15.58
N ARG A 162 11.00 22.98 16.19
CA ARG A 162 9.99 23.89 15.65
C ARG A 162 10.46 25.33 15.66
N THR A 163 9.90 26.16 14.79
CA THR A 163 10.02 27.62 14.85
C THR A 163 9.34 28.14 16.13
N ASN A 164 9.55 29.42 16.45
CA ASN A 164 8.89 30.05 17.60
C ASN A 164 7.35 30.03 17.50
N GLU A 165 6.83 29.96 16.27
CA GLU A 165 5.39 29.88 16.02
C GLU A 165 4.87 28.44 16.05
N GLY A 166 5.75 27.44 16.03
CA GLY A 166 5.38 26.02 16.14
C GLY A 166 5.57 25.22 14.84
N GLY A 167 6.01 25.84 13.76
CA GLY A 167 6.23 25.18 12.48
C GLY A 167 7.43 24.23 12.47
N PHE A 168 7.30 23.05 11.88
CA PHE A 168 8.40 22.07 11.88
C PHE A 168 9.62 22.58 11.10
N TRP A 169 10.80 22.46 11.69
CA TRP A 169 12.04 22.60 10.94
C TRP A 169 12.11 21.50 9.88
N HIS A 170 12.54 21.84 8.68
CA HIS A 170 12.64 20.85 7.60
C HIS A 170 13.62 19.74 7.98
N LYS A 171 14.80 20.11 8.52
CA LYS A 171 15.80 19.18 9.07
C LYS A 171 16.51 19.82 10.26
N LYS A 172 17.14 19.03 11.14
CA LYS A 172 18.01 19.59 12.20
C LYS A 172 19.09 20.53 11.67
N ILE A 173 19.62 20.23 10.49
CA ILE A 173 20.64 21.03 9.80
C ILE A 173 20.10 22.31 9.15
N TYR A 174 18.78 22.49 9.11
CA TYR A 174 18.08 23.68 8.57
C TYR A 174 17.27 24.34 9.70
N PRO A 175 17.96 24.94 10.69
CA PRO A 175 17.29 25.50 11.86
C PRO A 175 16.34 26.64 11.48
N TYR A 176 15.15 26.62 12.07
CA TYR A 176 14.06 27.59 11.87
C TYR A 176 13.53 27.70 10.44
N GLN A 177 13.86 26.76 9.55
CA GLN A 177 13.39 26.77 8.17
C GLN A 177 12.21 25.83 7.99
N MET A 178 11.09 26.36 7.53
CA MET A 178 9.96 25.61 7.02
C MET A 178 10.05 25.57 5.49
N TRP A 179 9.92 24.38 4.91
CA TRP A 179 9.90 24.20 3.45
C TRP A 179 8.53 23.63 3.06
N LEU A 180 7.97 24.07 1.93
CA LEU A 180 6.67 23.61 1.41
C LEU A 180 6.61 22.07 1.31
N ASP A 181 7.71 21.46 0.88
CA ASP A 181 7.90 20.01 0.82
C ASP A 181 7.58 19.33 2.16
N GLY A 182 8.00 19.94 3.27
CA GLY A 182 7.79 19.44 4.63
C GLY A 182 6.32 19.24 5.02
N LEU A 183 5.42 20.07 4.47
CA LEU A 183 3.97 19.88 4.65
C LEU A 183 3.54 18.53 4.11
N TYR A 184 3.97 18.19 2.88
CA TYR A 184 3.66 16.88 2.34
C TYR A 184 4.38 15.78 3.11
N MET A 185 5.62 15.97 3.55
CA MET A 185 6.38 14.87 4.19
C MET A 185 5.74 14.37 5.48
N ALA A 186 5.30 15.28 6.37
CA ALA A 186 4.78 14.91 7.69
C ALA A 186 3.26 15.05 7.84
N SER A 187 2.64 16.11 7.32
CA SER A 187 1.26 16.43 7.68
C SER A 187 0.24 15.35 7.32
N PRO A 188 0.26 14.73 6.11
CA PRO A 188 -0.62 13.61 5.79
C PRO A 188 -0.34 12.36 6.63
N PHE A 189 0.92 12.15 7.06
CA PHE A 189 1.27 11.04 7.96
C PHE A 189 0.64 11.26 9.34
N LEU A 190 0.77 12.47 9.91
CA LEU A 190 0.21 12.82 11.21
C LEU A 190 -1.32 12.80 11.21
N ALA A 191 -1.96 13.33 10.16
CA ALA A 191 -3.42 13.28 10.02
C ALA A 191 -3.93 11.83 9.93
N GLN A 192 -3.23 10.95 9.20
CA GLN A 192 -3.58 9.54 9.13
C GLN A 192 -3.34 8.83 10.47
N PHE A 193 -2.26 9.17 11.18
CA PHE A 193 -1.98 8.67 12.53
C PHE A 193 -3.13 9.03 13.48
N ALA A 194 -3.52 10.30 13.51
CA ALA A 194 -4.61 10.84 14.31
C ALA A 194 -5.91 10.05 14.12
N ALA A 195 -6.29 9.84 12.85
CA ALA A 195 -7.50 9.10 12.49
C ALA A 195 -7.42 7.60 12.84
N THR A 196 -6.24 6.99 12.71
CA THR A 196 -6.06 5.54 12.86
C THR A 196 -5.95 5.12 14.33
N PHE A 197 -5.32 5.96 15.17
CA PHE A 197 -4.97 5.64 16.55
C PHE A 197 -5.62 6.57 17.57
N ASP A 198 -6.64 7.33 17.16
CA ASP A 198 -7.44 8.20 18.03
C ASP A 198 -6.61 9.24 18.78
N GLU A 199 -5.79 10.00 18.04
CA GLU A 199 -5.01 11.13 18.56
C GLU A 199 -5.47 12.45 17.91
N PRO A 200 -6.71 12.91 18.15
CA PRO A 200 -7.34 14.01 17.39
C PRO A 200 -6.62 15.36 17.51
N ALA A 201 -5.88 15.59 18.60
CA ALA A 201 -5.07 16.81 18.78
C ALA A 201 -4.04 17.04 17.66
N LEU A 202 -3.65 15.98 16.95
CA LEU A 202 -2.78 16.09 15.77
C LEU A 202 -3.44 16.79 14.58
N PHE A 203 -4.77 16.81 14.49
CA PHE A 203 -5.44 17.55 13.41
C PHE A 203 -5.21 19.06 13.54
N ASP A 204 -5.24 19.59 14.76
CA ASP A 204 -4.96 21.01 15.02
C ASP A 204 -3.48 21.34 14.72
N ASP A 205 -2.54 20.48 15.15
CA ASP A 205 -1.11 20.66 14.82
C ASP A 205 -0.89 20.64 13.30
N VAL A 206 -1.51 19.69 12.59
CA VAL A 206 -1.46 19.62 11.13
C VAL A 206 -2.02 20.89 10.48
N ALA A 207 -3.21 21.35 10.88
CA ALA A 207 -3.81 22.56 10.34
C ALA A 207 -2.92 23.78 10.56
N ASN A 208 -2.36 23.91 11.76
CA ASN A 208 -1.45 25.00 12.10
C ASN A 208 -0.17 24.99 11.23
N GLN A 209 0.37 23.82 10.85
CA GLN A 209 1.51 23.78 9.92
C GLN A 209 1.21 24.47 8.58
N PHE A 210 -0.01 24.33 8.05
CA PHE A 210 -0.42 25.01 6.81
C PHE A 210 -0.61 26.50 7.03
N ILE A 211 -1.27 26.91 8.12
CA ILE A 211 -1.52 28.32 8.45
C ILE A 211 -0.21 29.08 8.63
N TRP A 212 0.75 28.53 9.38
CA TRP A 212 2.04 29.18 9.60
C TRP A 212 2.86 29.31 8.32
N MET A 213 2.82 28.29 7.46
CA MET A 213 3.51 28.33 6.17
C MET A 213 2.87 29.36 5.21
N GLU A 214 1.55 29.50 5.20
CA GLU A 214 0.87 30.50 4.36
C GLU A 214 1.19 31.94 4.78
N ASN A 215 1.40 32.17 6.08
CA ASN A 215 1.69 33.50 6.63
C ASN A 215 3.12 34.01 6.33
N HIS A 216 3.98 33.22 5.68
CA HIS A 216 5.39 33.52 5.41
C HIS A 216 5.75 33.32 3.94
#